data_AF-A0A378WIX2-F1
#
_entry.id   AF-A0A378WIX2-F1
#
_cell.length_a   1.000
_cell.length_b   1.000
_cell.length_c   1.000
_cell.angle_alpha   90.00
_cell.angle_beta   90.00
_cell.angle_gamma   90.00
#
_symmetry.space_group_name_H-M   'P 1'
#
loop_
_entity.id
_entity.type
_entity.pdbx_description
1 polymer ?
#
loop_
_entity_poly.entity_id
_entity_poly.type
_entity_poly.pdbx_seq_one_letter_code
_entity_poly.pdbx_strand_id
1 'polypeptide(L)'
;MLIFRGGAFGALLLIAAGLFATAPAARAQEPTGVSIVADVKLSEAGLLEVAETVKVPPGGQFHMALPLRVGRDDGSERRFGVTDISSTGPGSAKVAGDVFSVDAPPGESSFKYTVHGTVSDAPGTQLFHWTGALNTDVASFDGSVISPSYRMGVADCTVGSVGSTRKCTDARVEPDGVLTMHEENLHKGDILDVSLQMPPGTVKANADIRGGRGSGAFAVTAPVLIAFGVLLAALAAFGAYLAWARRQDAAALTSTGTLDPVQRNGNHSEFVSPDGILPGEAGLLLDGSADAADIAATVVDLAVRRYLWIAPVSDADWRITRVNPADDQLRSYEKHVYTTLLPEGADSVLLSELRAPGRVAAEPVRSALRRDALERGTLLDHDRRGLAFWIGIALLVIGVGATVGLAVAGGYALVGVAIALAGAAVLLLGRYLPVRTAAGRALAAQVKALQNGLDAQRPEQIPPADRELLFSRALPFTIIGGRADNWIRTFRDVDPGADRQAGLYWFGGFDRDRNLHRFAGHFPYFITALEGLFTTAGR
;
A
#
# COMPACT_ATOMS: atom_id res chain seq x y z
N MET A 1 -27.43 41.27 37.38
CA MET A 1 -28.61 40.49 37.81
C MET A 1 -28.05 39.16 38.29
N LEU A 2 -27.91 38.84 39.57
CA LEU A 2 -28.85 38.88 40.70
C LEU A 2 -28.23 39.48 41.97
N ILE A 3 -29.11 39.91 42.88
CA ILE A 3 -28.91 40.78 44.05
C ILE A 3 -29.25 39.99 45.33
N PHE A 4 -28.50 40.18 46.41
CA PHE A 4 -28.91 40.27 47.84
C PHE A 4 -27.62 40.63 48.64
N ARG A 5 -27.36 41.80 49.23
CA ARG A 5 -27.96 42.64 50.30
C ARG A 5 -27.94 42.05 51.73
N GLY A 6 -27.21 42.77 52.62
CA GLY A 6 -27.33 42.80 54.10
C GLY A 6 -26.40 41.84 54.83
N GLY A 7 -25.70 42.17 55.93
CA GLY A 7 -25.72 43.29 56.87
C GLY A 7 -25.35 42.78 58.28
N ALA A 8 -24.88 43.68 59.16
CA ALA A 8 -24.59 43.52 60.60
C ALA A 8 -23.22 42.92 60.99
N PHE A 9 -22.29 43.73 61.54
CA PHE A 9 -22.16 44.14 62.96
C PHE A 9 -21.73 43.02 63.89
N GLY A 10 -20.56 43.19 64.53
CA GLY A 10 -20.09 42.30 65.59
C GLY A 10 -18.68 42.65 66.07
N ALA A 11 -18.52 43.87 66.58
CA ALA A 11 -17.35 44.23 67.39
C ALA A 11 -17.33 43.39 68.66
N LEU A 12 -16.20 42.75 68.97
CA LEU A 12 -15.91 42.24 70.30
C LEU A 12 -14.42 42.42 70.60
N LEU A 13 -14.13 43.64 71.06
CA LEU A 13 -12.98 43.99 71.88
C LEU A 13 -13.24 43.38 73.27
N LEU A 14 -12.37 42.47 73.70
CA LEU A 14 -12.20 42.12 75.11
C LEU A 14 -10.73 42.36 75.48
N ILE A 15 -10.55 43.28 76.42
CA ILE A 15 -9.31 43.68 77.09
C ILE A 15 -9.17 42.84 78.37
N ALA A 16 -7.92 42.66 78.82
CA ALA A 16 -7.45 42.21 80.13
C ALA A 16 -7.36 40.68 80.31
N ALA A 17 -6.35 40.10 80.97
CA ALA A 17 -5.23 40.58 81.77
C ALA A 17 -4.15 39.48 81.79
N GLY A 18 -2.93 39.87 82.16
CA GLY A 18 -1.76 39.00 82.13
C GLY A 18 -1.81 37.79 83.06
N LEU A 19 -1.16 36.73 82.61
CA LEU A 19 -0.42 35.79 83.44
C LEU A 19 0.93 35.56 82.76
N PHE A 20 1.99 36.10 83.36
CA PHE A 20 3.35 35.63 83.14
C PHE A 20 3.45 34.22 83.69
N ALA A 21 3.26 33.22 82.82
CA ALA A 21 3.74 31.87 83.05
C ALA A 21 4.98 31.68 82.19
N THR A 22 6.15 31.62 82.83
CA THR A 22 7.37 31.10 82.21
C THR A 22 7.12 29.66 81.80
N ALA A 23 6.80 29.43 80.52
CA ALA A 23 6.82 28.09 79.97
C ALA A 23 8.28 27.58 79.99
N PRO A 24 8.53 26.34 80.43
CA PRO A 24 9.86 25.77 80.38
C PRO A 24 10.27 25.64 78.91
N ALA A 25 11.54 25.89 78.60
CA ALA A 25 12.10 25.54 77.31
C ALA A 25 11.90 24.04 77.09
N ALA A 26 10.95 23.69 76.22
CA ALA A 26 10.81 22.32 75.75
C ALA A 26 12.09 22.00 74.97
N ARG A 27 12.95 21.15 75.56
CA ARG A 27 14.00 20.48 74.80
C ARG A 27 13.30 19.56 73.81
N ALA A 28 13.41 19.86 72.52
CA ALA A 28 13.04 18.92 71.47
C ALA A 28 13.82 17.62 71.72
N GLN A 29 13.09 16.51 71.79
CA GLN A 29 13.65 15.19 71.96
C GLN A 29 14.34 14.80 70.65
N GLU A 30 15.65 14.53 70.67
CA GLU A 30 16.35 14.07 69.47
C GLU A 30 15.74 12.73 69.00
N PRO A 31 15.41 12.60 67.69
CA PRO A 31 14.80 11.39 67.17
C PRO A 31 15.74 10.18 67.37
N THR A 32 15.18 9.08 67.87
CA THR A 32 15.91 7.82 68.02
C THR A 32 15.94 7.08 66.68
N GLY A 33 16.84 7.47 65.78
CA GLY A 33 17.04 6.81 64.48
C GLY A 33 17.92 7.63 63.53
N VAL A 34 18.03 7.21 62.26
CA VAL A 34 18.76 7.99 61.24
C VAL A 34 17.98 9.27 60.94
N SER A 35 18.65 10.43 60.98
CA SER A 35 18.06 11.71 60.59
C SER A 35 18.82 12.32 59.42
N ILE A 36 18.07 12.95 58.50
CA ILE A 36 18.60 13.55 57.28
C ILE A 36 18.13 14.99 57.21
N VAL A 37 19.06 15.91 56.99
CA VAL A 37 18.77 17.32 56.69
C VAL A 37 19.33 17.62 55.31
N ALA A 38 18.50 18.04 54.35
CA ALA A 38 18.90 18.31 52.98
C ALA A 38 18.56 19.75 52.58
N ASP A 39 19.59 20.54 52.29
CA ASP A 39 19.45 21.87 51.71
C ASP A 39 19.70 21.80 50.21
N VAL A 40 18.70 22.20 49.43
CA VAL A 40 18.69 22.06 47.98
C VAL A 40 18.53 23.43 47.33
N LYS A 41 19.42 23.74 46.40
CA LYS A 41 19.38 24.99 45.64
C LYS A 41 19.30 24.70 44.15
N LEU A 42 18.24 25.18 43.52
CA LEU A 42 18.17 25.26 42.07
C LEU A 42 18.94 26.51 41.61
N SER A 43 20.04 26.30 40.89
CA SER A 43 20.83 27.40 40.31
C SER A 43 20.16 28.02 39.09
N GLU A 44 20.55 29.24 38.71
CA GLU A 44 20.08 29.91 37.48
C GLU A 44 20.40 29.10 36.20
N ALA A 45 21.44 28.27 36.26
CA ALA A 45 21.82 27.37 35.17
C ALA A 45 20.90 26.13 35.05
N GLY A 46 19.93 25.95 35.96
CA GLY A 46 19.04 24.79 36.03
C GLY A 46 19.68 23.56 36.66
N LEU A 47 20.83 23.72 37.32
CA LEU A 47 21.51 22.64 38.05
C LEU A 47 21.04 22.61 39.50
N LEU A 48 20.84 21.41 40.04
CA LEU A 48 20.42 21.20 41.42
C LEU A 48 21.65 20.99 42.31
N GLU A 49 21.98 21.97 43.12
CA GLU A 49 23.05 21.88 44.13
C GLU A 49 22.44 21.32 45.42
N VAL A 50 22.88 20.14 45.84
CA VAL A 50 22.40 19.48 47.06
C VAL A 50 23.50 19.49 48.11
N ALA A 51 23.16 19.90 49.32
CA ALA A 51 23.96 19.75 50.52
C ALA A 51 23.14 19.00 51.56
N GLU A 52 23.47 17.74 51.82
CA GLU A 52 22.77 16.91 52.79
C GLU A 52 23.68 16.54 53.96
N THR A 53 23.08 16.38 55.14
CA THR A 53 23.74 15.93 56.37
C THR A 53 22.96 14.75 56.91
N VAL A 54 23.65 13.62 57.07
CA VAL A 54 23.08 12.38 57.58
C VAL A 54 23.69 12.09 58.95
N LYS A 55 22.85 11.93 59.96
CA LYS A 55 23.24 11.52 61.31
C LYS A 55 22.78 10.09 61.54
N VAL A 56 23.75 9.19 61.74
CA VAL A 56 23.50 7.77 61.95
C VAL A 56 23.80 7.40 63.41
N PRO A 57 22.85 6.82 64.16
CA PRO A 57 23.06 6.45 65.56
C PRO A 57 24.08 5.30 65.70
N PRO A 58 24.67 5.11 66.90
CA PRO A 58 25.57 4.00 67.17
C PRO A 58 24.95 2.64 66.83
N GLY A 59 25.64 1.82 66.02
CA GLY A 59 25.17 0.51 65.58
C GLY A 59 24.25 0.51 64.35
N GLY A 60 23.92 1.68 63.81
CA GLY A 60 23.19 1.83 62.54
C GLY A 60 24.09 1.91 61.31
N GLN A 61 23.49 1.96 60.12
CA GLN A 61 24.15 2.28 58.85
C GLN A 61 23.11 2.96 57.97
N PHE A 62 23.52 3.86 57.08
CA PHE A 62 22.62 4.46 56.09
C PHE A 62 23.14 4.16 54.68
N HIS A 63 22.23 3.66 53.85
CA HIS A 63 22.47 3.46 52.42
C HIS A 63 21.33 4.08 51.63
N MET A 64 21.67 4.86 50.60
CA MET A 64 20.75 5.45 49.66
C MET A 64 21.22 5.16 48.23
N ALA A 65 20.29 4.82 47.35
CA ALA A 65 20.58 4.56 45.94
C ALA A 65 19.57 5.29 45.06
N LEU A 66 20.09 6.11 44.13
CA LEU A 66 19.30 6.90 43.22
C LEU A 66 19.52 6.42 41.79
N PRO A 67 18.47 5.91 41.11
CA PRO A 67 18.59 5.54 39.71
C PRO A 67 18.75 6.80 38.85
N LEU A 68 19.81 6.85 38.06
CA LEU A 68 20.08 7.92 37.10
C LEU A 68 19.33 7.74 35.78
N ARG A 69 18.59 6.63 35.61
CA ARG A 69 17.66 6.41 34.50
C ARG A 69 16.30 6.02 35.05
N VAL A 70 15.29 6.84 34.76
CA VAL A 70 13.92 6.64 35.23
C VAL A 70 13.01 6.51 34.01
N GLY A 71 12.33 5.36 33.92
CA GLY A 71 11.32 5.12 32.88
C GLY A 71 10.05 5.92 33.15
N ARG A 72 9.40 6.38 32.08
CA ARG A 72 8.13 7.13 32.12
C ARG A 72 7.03 6.32 31.46
N ASP A 73 5.77 6.65 31.80
CA ASP A 73 4.59 5.92 31.30
C ASP A 73 4.42 5.94 29.77
N ASP A 74 4.98 6.95 29.10
CA ASP A 74 4.97 7.09 27.65
C ASP A 74 6.05 6.24 26.93
N GLY A 75 6.81 5.44 27.69
CA GLY A 75 7.92 4.62 27.21
C GLY A 75 9.19 5.43 26.92
N SER A 76 9.21 6.73 27.28
CA SER A 76 10.45 7.51 27.31
C SER A 76 11.23 7.23 28.60
N GLU A 77 12.54 7.43 28.56
CA GLU A 77 13.42 7.40 29.73
C GLU A 77 13.96 8.81 29.99
N ARG A 78 13.98 9.22 31.25
CA ARG A 78 14.67 10.42 31.71
C ARG A 78 16.01 10.03 32.30
N ARG A 79 17.07 10.75 31.92
CA ARG A 79 18.43 10.53 32.40
C ARG A 79 18.87 11.69 33.29
N PHE A 80 19.40 11.36 34.45
CA PHE A 80 20.01 12.29 35.39
C PHE A 80 21.53 12.10 35.38
N GLY A 81 22.26 13.18 35.67
CA GLY A 81 23.71 13.14 35.88
C GLY A 81 24.05 13.67 37.26
N VAL A 82 25.06 13.13 37.93
CA VAL A 82 25.53 13.66 39.23
C VAL A 82 27.01 13.99 39.11
N THR A 83 27.39 15.23 39.44
CA THR A 83 28.76 15.74 39.42
C THR A 83 29.12 16.41 40.75
N ASP A 84 30.38 16.84 40.87
CA ASP A 84 30.86 17.68 41.98
C ASP A 84 30.65 17.05 43.37
N ILE A 85 30.78 15.73 43.42
CA ILE A 85 30.55 14.93 44.63
C ILE A 85 31.69 15.17 45.62
N SER A 86 31.34 15.62 46.81
CA SER A 86 32.24 15.72 47.95
C SER A 86 31.57 15.18 49.20
N SER A 87 32.35 14.58 50.09
CA SER A 87 31.88 14.01 51.35
C SER A 87 32.80 14.45 52.48
N THR A 88 32.21 14.74 53.64
CA THR A 88 32.91 15.11 54.89
C THR A 88 32.38 14.24 56.02
N GLY A 89 33.26 13.69 56.84
CA GLY A 89 32.90 12.72 57.88
C GLY A 89 33.22 11.28 57.45
N PRO A 90 32.64 10.26 58.10
CA PRO A 90 32.99 8.86 57.87
C PRO A 90 32.27 8.21 56.67
N GLY A 91 31.28 8.89 56.05
CA GLY A 91 30.55 8.41 54.88
C GLY A 91 31.23 8.65 53.53
N SER A 92 30.71 8.02 52.48
CA SER A 92 31.17 8.17 51.09
C SER A 92 30.01 8.22 50.10
N ALA A 93 30.18 8.96 49.00
CA ALA A 93 29.19 9.04 47.92
C ALA A 93 29.89 8.79 46.57
N LYS A 94 29.25 8.06 45.66
CA LYS A 94 29.82 7.70 44.36
C LYS A 94 28.75 7.44 43.30
N VAL A 95 29.14 7.56 42.04
CA VAL A 95 28.35 7.10 40.89
C VAL A 95 28.95 5.81 40.37
N ALA A 96 28.14 4.76 40.27
CA ALA A 96 28.53 3.47 39.70
C ALA A 96 27.51 3.08 38.61
N GLY A 97 27.91 3.16 37.35
CA GLY A 97 27.00 2.94 36.22
C GLY A 97 25.86 3.96 36.20
N ASP A 98 24.62 3.48 36.22
CA ASP A 98 23.41 4.31 36.22
C ASP A 98 22.82 4.51 37.63
N VAL A 99 23.62 4.36 38.68
CA VAL A 99 23.17 4.53 40.07
C VAL A 99 24.12 5.46 40.82
N PHE A 100 23.56 6.49 41.47
CA PHE A 100 24.26 7.30 42.45
C PHE A 100 23.99 6.73 43.85
N SER A 101 25.04 6.45 44.63
CA SER A 101 24.92 5.85 45.96
C SER A 101 25.58 6.69 47.04
N VAL A 102 24.92 6.77 48.20
CA VAL A 102 25.43 7.41 49.42
C VAL A 102 25.47 6.38 50.53
N ASP A 103 26.63 6.22 51.16
CA ASP A 103 26.91 5.26 52.23
C ASP A 103 27.41 6.02 53.46
N ALA A 104 26.69 5.97 54.59
CA ALA A 104 27.12 6.61 55.83
C ALA A 104 27.14 5.61 57.01
N PRO A 105 28.30 5.35 57.63
CA PRO A 105 28.40 4.58 58.88
C PRO A 105 27.99 5.45 60.10
N PRO A 106 27.96 4.90 61.33
CA PRO A 106 27.62 5.66 62.54
C PRO A 106 28.43 6.96 62.68
N GLY A 107 27.73 8.04 63.04
CA GLY A 107 28.28 9.38 63.11
C GLY A 107 27.55 10.37 62.19
N GLU A 108 28.10 11.59 62.11
CA GLU A 108 27.58 12.66 61.25
C GLU A 108 28.42 12.73 59.97
N SER A 109 27.76 12.59 58.82
CA SER A 109 28.38 12.72 57.49
C SER A 109 27.64 13.78 56.68
N SER A 110 28.39 14.66 56.00
CA SER A 110 27.82 15.65 55.09
C SER A 110 28.26 15.37 53.65
N PHE A 111 27.32 15.46 52.72
CA PHE A 111 27.52 15.21 51.30
C PHE A 111 27.10 16.44 50.50
N LYS A 112 27.91 16.82 49.51
CA LYS A 112 27.55 17.83 48.52
C LYS A 112 27.71 17.27 47.13
N TYR A 113 26.72 17.51 46.27
CA TYR A 113 26.73 17.05 44.88
C TYR A 113 25.80 17.91 44.01
N THR A 114 26.01 17.86 42.70
CA THR A 114 25.20 18.58 41.71
C THR A 114 24.47 17.63 40.80
N VAL A 115 23.15 17.76 40.70
CA VAL A 115 22.30 16.95 39.83
C VAL A 115 21.93 17.72 38.55
N HIS A 116 22.12 17.04 37.43
CA HIS A 116 21.76 17.46 36.07
C HIS A 116 20.49 16.75 35.60
N GLY A 117 19.73 17.40 34.71
CA GLY A 117 18.57 16.77 34.08
C GLY A 117 17.27 16.87 34.89
N THR A 118 17.21 17.76 35.87
CA THR A 118 16.10 17.92 36.83
C THR A 118 14.98 18.84 36.34
N VAL A 119 15.21 19.69 35.33
CA VAL A 119 14.22 20.69 34.86
C VAL A 119 13.77 20.45 33.42
N SER A 120 12.44 20.35 33.22
CA SER A 120 11.78 20.18 31.91
C SER A 120 10.72 21.26 31.67
N ASP A 121 10.56 21.69 30.43
CA ASP A 121 9.47 22.60 30.06
C ASP A 121 8.14 21.85 29.84
N ALA A 122 7.04 22.46 30.27
CA ALA A 122 5.68 21.98 30.05
C ALA A 122 4.80 23.14 29.51
N PRO A 123 3.63 22.84 28.91
CA PRO A 123 2.74 23.90 28.42
C PRO A 123 2.33 24.87 29.53
N GLY A 124 2.87 26.10 29.50
CA GLY A 124 2.53 27.16 30.45
C GLY A 124 3.24 27.10 31.81
N THR A 125 4.16 26.15 32.05
CA THR A 125 4.94 26.06 33.29
C THR A 125 6.29 25.37 33.05
N GLN A 126 7.23 25.52 33.98
CA GLN A 126 8.45 24.75 34.02
C GLN A 126 8.40 23.78 35.20
N LEU A 127 8.70 22.50 34.95
CA LEU A 127 8.62 21.43 35.95
C LEU A 127 10.04 21.05 36.40
N PHE A 128 10.27 21.16 37.70
CA PHE A 128 11.36 20.50 38.39
C PHE A 128 10.86 19.16 38.93
N HIS A 129 11.66 18.10 38.78
CA HIS A 129 11.31 16.78 39.26
C HIS A 129 12.54 16.07 39.79
N TRP A 130 12.42 15.48 40.97
CA TRP A 130 13.46 14.75 41.66
C TRP A 130 12.88 13.55 42.41
N THR A 131 13.59 12.41 42.33
CA THR A 131 13.19 11.17 43.00
C THR A 131 14.38 10.54 43.71
N GLY A 132 14.14 9.98 44.91
CA GLY A 132 15.14 9.26 45.70
C GLY A 132 14.55 8.02 46.36
N ALA A 133 15.32 6.92 46.38
CA ALA A 133 14.91 5.67 47.03
C ALA A 133 15.77 5.38 48.27
N LEU A 134 15.10 5.07 49.38
CA LEU A 134 15.74 4.78 50.66
C LEU A 134 16.01 3.28 50.80
N ASN A 135 17.21 2.89 51.22
CA ASN A 135 17.55 1.49 51.50
C ASN A 135 17.72 1.19 53.00
N THR A 136 17.37 2.14 53.86
CA THR A 136 17.34 2.00 55.32
C THR A 136 16.18 2.81 55.89
N ASP A 137 15.69 2.42 57.06
CA ASP A 137 14.68 3.18 57.79
C ASP A 137 15.25 4.52 58.27
N VAL A 138 14.54 5.60 58.01
CA VAL A 138 14.90 6.98 58.36
C VAL A 138 13.84 7.51 59.31
N ALA A 139 14.27 7.94 60.50
CA ALA A 139 13.37 8.42 61.54
C ALA A 139 12.80 9.80 61.20
N SER A 140 13.64 10.71 60.68
CA SER A 140 13.20 12.03 60.22
C SER A 140 13.97 12.50 58.99
N PHE A 141 13.27 13.14 58.08
CA PHE A 141 13.80 13.80 56.90
C PHE A 141 13.31 15.24 56.87
N ASP A 142 14.25 16.18 56.88
CA ASP A 142 14.00 17.62 56.78
C ASP A 142 14.64 18.14 55.50
N GLY A 143 13.83 18.67 54.59
CA GLY A 143 14.28 19.18 53.30
C GLY A 143 13.94 20.65 53.11
N SER A 144 14.88 21.44 52.62
CA SER A 144 14.64 22.80 52.15
C SER A 144 14.99 22.92 50.67
N VAL A 145 14.15 23.59 49.87
CA VAL A 145 14.43 23.86 48.46
C VAL A 145 14.23 25.33 48.14
N ILE A 146 15.29 25.94 47.57
CA ILE A 146 15.24 27.30 47.04
C ILE A 146 15.39 27.29 45.52
N SER A 147 14.72 28.23 44.85
CA SER A 147 14.82 28.41 43.40
C SER A 147 14.99 29.89 43.05
N PRO A 148 15.43 30.22 41.81
CA PRO A 148 15.57 31.60 41.37
C PRO A 148 14.24 32.38 41.32
N SER A 149 13.10 31.69 41.40
CA SER A 149 11.77 32.29 41.46
C SER A 149 11.07 31.97 42.78
N TYR A 150 10.57 33.01 43.44
CA TYR A 150 9.69 32.88 44.61
C TYR A 150 8.30 32.33 44.24
N ARG A 151 7.96 32.29 42.95
CA ARG A 151 6.67 31.80 42.44
C ARG A 151 6.69 30.29 42.18
N MET A 152 7.39 29.54 43.01
CA MET A 152 7.39 28.08 42.96
C MET A 152 6.15 27.51 43.67
N GLY A 153 5.69 26.35 43.24
CA GLY A 153 4.59 25.62 43.89
C GLY A 153 4.83 24.12 43.87
N VAL A 154 4.32 23.40 44.88
CA VAL A 154 4.34 21.94 44.88
C VAL A 154 3.34 21.43 43.85
N ALA A 155 3.84 20.76 42.82
CA ALA A 155 3.03 20.15 41.78
C ALA A 155 2.54 18.77 42.20
N ASP A 156 3.48 17.97 42.70
CA ASP A 156 3.21 16.68 43.31
C ASP A 156 4.32 16.33 44.32
N CYS A 157 3.96 15.65 45.40
CA CYS A 157 4.89 15.10 46.38
C CYS A 157 4.32 13.79 46.88
N THR A 158 5.00 12.68 46.60
CA THR A 158 4.60 11.35 47.04
C THR A 158 5.73 10.64 47.74
N VAL A 159 5.37 9.81 48.72
CA VAL A 159 6.30 8.99 49.49
C VAL A 159 5.72 7.60 49.72
N GLY A 160 6.52 6.56 49.57
CA GLY A 160 6.15 5.17 49.90
C GLY A 160 6.72 4.14 48.94
N SER A 161 6.46 2.86 49.23
CA SER A 161 6.90 1.74 48.39
C SER A 161 6.23 1.67 47.00
N VAL A 162 6.88 0.98 46.07
CA VAL A 162 6.38 0.77 44.70
C VAL A 162 4.99 0.14 44.72
N GLY A 163 3.99 0.85 44.20
CA GLY A 163 2.59 0.41 44.13
C GLY A 163 1.71 0.81 45.32
N SER A 164 2.28 1.42 46.36
CA SER A 164 1.53 1.91 47.54
C SER A 164 2.13 3.21 48.08
N THR A 165 1.98 4.30 47.32
CA THR A 165 2.47 5.64 47.67
C THR A 165 1.38 6.48 48.34
N ARG A 166 1.77 7.35 49.30
CA ARG A 166 0.93 8.38 49.90
C ARG A 166 1.43 9.78 49.54
N LYS A 167 0.61 10.82 49.74
CA LYS A 167 1.10 12.21 49.66
C LYS A 167 2.04 12.51 50.84
N CYS A 168 2.99 13.40 50.60
CA CYS A 168 3.85 13.95 51.65
C CYS A 168 3.01 14.62 52.74
N THR A 169 3.40 14.42 54.00
CA THR A 169 2.71 14.87 55.21
C THR A 169 2.80 16.37 55.39
N ASP A 170 4.01 16.92 55.25
CA ASP A 170 4.27 18.34 55.41
C ASP A 170 5.24 18.79 54.32
N ALA A 171 4.71 19.26 53.19
CA ALA A 171 5.48 19.84 52.11
C ALA A 171 4.77 21.12 51.63
N ARG A 172 5.36 22.28 51.94
CA ARG A 172 4.74 23.59 51.68
C ARG A 172 5.77 24.65 51.29
N VAL A 173 5.34 25.55 50.41
CA VAL A 173 6.13 26.72 50.03
C VAL A 173 5.76 27.87 50.97
N GLU A 174 6.73 28.32 51.74
CA GLU A 174 6.57 29.45 52.66
C GLU A 174 6.46 30.79 51.89
N PRO A 175 5.95 31.87 52.50
CA PRO A 175 5.76 33.17 51.82
C PRO A 175 7.03 33.80 51.26
N ASP A 176 8.19 33.41 51.78
CA ASP A 176 9.53 33.82 51.29
C ASP A 176 9.96 33.06 50.03
N GLY A 177 9.14 32.10 49.57
CA GLY A 177 9.37 31.30 48.39
C GLY A 177 10.26 30.08 48.62
N VAL A 178 10.57 29.73 49.87
CA VAL A 178 11.32 28.51 50.22
C VAL A 178 10.35 27.35 50.40
N LEU A 179 10.61 26.22 49.73
CA LEU A 179 9.90 24.98 50.02
C LEU A 179 10.53 24.34 51.26
N THR A 180 9.73 24.08 52.28
CA THR A 180 10.13 23.24 53.42
C THR A 180 9.33 21.95 53.39
N MET A 181 10.00 20.83 53.64
CA MET A 181 9.36 19.54 53.79
C MET A 181 9.87 18.78 55.02
N HIS A 182 8.95 18.09 55.70
CA HIS A 182 9.24 17.27 56.85
C HIS A 182 8.51 15.93 56.74
N GLU A 183 9.26 14.83 56.83
CA GLU A 183 8.72 13.48 56.87
C GLU A 183 9.33 12.68 58.03
N GLU A 184 8.49 11.84 58.64
CA GLU A 184 8.91 10.94 59.72
C GLU A 184 8.62 9.49 59.35
N ASN A 185 9.34 8.56 59.99
CA ASN A 185 9.13 7.11 59.90
C ASN A 185 9.13 6.59 58.44
N LEU A 186 10.14 6.97 57.68
CA LEU A 186 10.36 6.46 56.32
C LEU A 186 10.98 5.08 56.41
N HIS A 187 10.43 4.12 55.66
CA HIS A 187 10.87 2.73 55.71
C HIS A 187 11.82 2.44 54.55
N LYS A 188 12.66 1.42 54.74
CA LYS A 188 13.45 0.82 53.65
C LYS A 188 12.54 0.43 52.47
N GLY A 189 12.89 0.90 51.28
CA GLY A 189 12.15 0.68 50.04
C GLY A 189 11.16 1.78 49.70
N ASP A 190 10.98 2.78 50.56
CA ASP A 190 10.20 3.97 50.24
C ASP A 190 10.92 4.83 49.19
N ILE A 191 10.13 5.33 48.24
CA ILE A 191 10.56 6.27 47.21
C ILE A 191 9.92 7.62 47.54
N LEU A 192 10.75 8.65 47.66
CA LEU A 192 10.31 10.03 47.75
C LEU A 192 10.38 10.64 46.34
N ASP A 193 9.25 11.11 45.83
CA ASP A 193 9.15 11.77 44.52
C ASP A 193 8.55 13.16 44.69
N VAL A 194 9.32 14.18 44.32
CA VAL A 194 8.98 15.59 44.48
C VAL A 194 9.01 16.28 43.12
N SER A 195 7.88 16.86 42.76
CA SER A 195 7.70 17.65 41.55
C SER A 195 7.26 19.07 41.91
N LEU A 196 8.00 20.07 41.43
CA LEU A 196 7.73 21.48 41.66
C LEU A 196 7.42 22.17 40.34
N GLN A 197 6.44 23.08 40.36
CA GLN A 197 6.08 23.94 39.24
C GLN A 197 6.66 25.34 39.45
N MET A 198 7.18 25.91 38.37
CA MET A 198 7.73 27.26 38.31
C MET A 198 7.17 27.98 37.07
N PRO A 199 7.23 29.33 37.02
CA PRO A 199 6.90 30.06 35.81
C PRO A 199 7.81 29.63 34.63
N PRO A 200 7.30 29.65 33.38
CA PRO A 200 8.11 29.37 32.21
C PRO A 200 9.35 30.27 32.13
N GLY A 201 10.50 29.69 31.77
CA GLY A 201 11.75 30.44 31.59
C GLY A 201 12.43 30.88 32.89
N THR A 202 12.10 30.27 34.03
CA THR A 202 12.79 30.54 35.32
C THR A 202 14.25 30.12 35.28
N VAL A 203 14.56 28.95 34.71
CA VAL A 203 15.92 28.46 34.46
C VAL A 203 16.03 27.81 33.07
N LYS A 204 17.26 27.55 32.61
CA LYS A 204 17.47 26.78 31.38
C LYS A 204 17.04 25.32 31.58
N ALA A 205 16.08 24.84 30.80
CA ALA A 205 15.67 23.45 30.82
C ALA A 205 16.85 22.54 30.41
N ASN A 206 17.10 21.51 31.21
CA ASN A 206 18.24 20.60 31.07
C ASN A 206 17.86 19.12 31.11
N ALA A 207 16.57 18.78 31.19
CA ALA A 207 16.10 17.40 31.17
C ALA A 207 16.55 16.66 29.90
N ASP A 208 17.26 15.54 30.06
CA ASP A 208 17.56 14.60 28.98
C ASP A 208 16.47 13.51 28.98
N ILE A 209 15.45 13.69 28.13
CA ILE A 209 14.36 12.73 27.94
C ILE A 209 14.53 12.10 26.55
N ARG A 210 14.68 10.77 26.49
CA ARG A 210 14.88 10.01 25.25
C ARG A 210 13.80 8.97 25.05
N GLY A 211 13.45 8.70 23.80
CA GLY A 211 12.37 7.76 23.45
C GLY A 211 10.97 8.37 23.55
N GLY A 212 9.93 7.53 23.51
CA GLY A 212 8.52 7.93 23.55
C GLY A 212 7.73 7.63 22.26
N ARG A 213 6.39 7.53 22.37
CA ARG A 213 5.50 7.38 21.22
C ARG A 213 5.63 8.59 20.28
N GLY A 214 6.27 8.39 19.12
CA GLY A 214 6.40 9.41 18.07
C GLY A 214 7.83 9.90 17.78
N SER A 215 8.85 9.39 18.47
CA SER A 215 10.25 9.78 18.31
C SER A 215 11.14 8.67 17.71
N GLY A 216 10.61 7.95 16.71
CA GLY A 216 11.34 6.88 16.01
C GLY A 216 11.44 7.09 14.51
N ALA A 217 12.31 6.32 13.84
CA ALA A 217 12.46 6.31 12.39
C ALA A 217 11.14 6.15 11.61
N PHE A 218 10.13 5.51 12.21
CA PHE A 218 8.80 5.27 11.64
C PHE A 218 7.71 6.18 12.21
N ALA A 219 8.07 7.31 12.82
CA ALA A 219 7.09 8.29 13.30
C ALA A 219 6.26 8.88 12.16
N VAL A 220 4.96 9.10 12.42
CA VAL A 220 4.06 9.76 11.48
C VAL A 220 4.26 11.27 11.57
N THR A 221 5.11 11.80 10.71
CA THR A 221 5.44 13.23 10.65
C THR A 221 4.79 13.90 9.42
N ALA A 222 4.77 15.23 9.36
CA ALA A 222 4.23 15.96 8.20
C ALA A 222 4.82 15.53 6.83
N PRO A 223 6.15 15.34 6.67
CA PRO A 223 6.72 14.82 5.41
C PRO A 223 6.18 13.43 5.01
N VAL A 224 5.91 12.56 6.00
CA VAL A 224 5.34 11.23 5.76
C VAL A 224 3.90 11.36 5.26
N LEU A 225 3.10 12.21 5.91
CA LEU A 225 1.72 12.48 5.46
C LEU A 225 1.67 13.06 4.05
N ILE A 226 2.59 13.97 3.71
CA ILE A 226 2.70 14.52 2.35
C ILE A 226 3.07 13.41 1.35
N ALA A 227 4.09 12.59 1.66
CA ALA A 227 4.52 11.51 0.77
C ALA A 227 3.39 10.50 0.48
N PHE A 228 2.67 10.08 1.52
CA PHE A 228 1.51 9.19 1.37
C PHE A 228 0.32 9.87 0.70
N GLY A 229 0.10 11.17 0.94
CA GLY A 229 -0.93 11.95 0.26
C GLY A 229 -0.69 12.04 -1.25
N VAL A 230 0.56 12.28 -1.66
CA VAL A 230 0.96 12.26 -3.08
C VAL A 230 0.80 10.88 -3.69
N LEU A 231 1.22 9.82 -2.99
CA LEU A 231 1.03 8.43 -3.44
C LEU A 231 -0.47 8.12 -3.66
N LEU A 232 -1.33 8.47 -2.71
CA LEU A 232 -2.77 8.25 -2.82
C LEU A 232 -3.39 9.04 -3.99
N ALA A 233 -3.00 10.30 -4.17
CA ALA A 233 -3.45 11.11 -5.30
C ALA A 233 -3.02 10.50 -6.65
N ALA A 234 -1.77 10.02 -6.75
CA ALA A 234 -1.26 9.35 -7.95
C ALA A 234 -2.02 8.04 -8.24
N LEU A 235 -2.28 7.22 -7.22
CA LEU A 235 -3.07 5.99 -7.34
C LEU A 235 -4.52 6.28 -7.75
N ALA A 236 -5.14 7.33 -7.21
CA ALA A 236 -6.49 7.75 -7.56
C ALA A 236 -6.56 8.25 -9.02
N ALA A 237 -5.62 9.11 -9.44
CA ALA A 237 -5.52 9.57 -10.82
C ALA A 237 -5.31 8.39 -11.79
N PHE A 238 -4.49 7.42 -11.40
CA PHE A 238 -4.29 6.20 -12.17
C PHE A 238 -5.55 5.34 -12.26
N GLY A 239 -6.25 5.12 -11.14
CA GLY A 239 -7.52 4.40 -11.13
C GLY A 239 -8.56 5.05 -12.03
N ALA A 240 -8.64 6.39 -12.02
CA ALA A 240 -9.50 7.16 -12.92
C ALA A 240 -9.09 6.99 -14.39
N TYR A 241 -7.79 7.03 -14.69
CA TYR A 241 -7.27 6.77 -16.05
C TYR A 241 -7.60 5.36 -16.53
N LEU A 242 -7.44 4.33 -15.71
CA LEU A 242 -7.81 2.96 -16.06
C LEU A 242 -9.31 2.84 -16.32
N ALA A 243 -10.15 3.42 -15.47
CA ALA A 243 -11.59 3.42 -15.66
C ALA A 243 -11.99 4.11 -16.98
N TRP A 244 -11.36 5.24 -17.29
CA TRP A 244 -11.55 5.94 -18.56
C TRP A 244 -11.08 5.11 -19.76
N ALA A 245 -9.88 4.53 -19.71
CA ALA A 245 -9.33 3.72 -20.79
C ALA A 245 -10.20 2.49 -21.08
N ARG A 246 -10.67 1.80 -20.02
CA ARG A 246 -11.59 0.66 -20.13
C ARG A 246 -12.95 1.07 -20.69
N ARG A 247 -13.49 2.22 -20.28
CA ARG A 247 -14.74 2.75 -20.84
C ARG A 247 -14.61 3.02 -22.33
N GLN A 248 -13.49 3.61 -22.76
CA GLN A 248 -13.26 3.86 -24.19
C GLN A 248 -13.05 2.57 -25.00
N ASP A 249 -12.36 1.59 -24.44
CA ASP A 249 -12.20 0.27 -25.05
C ASP A 249 -13.55 -0.45 -25.22
N ALA A 250 -14.38 -0.45 -24.18
CA ALA A 250 -15.73 -1.00 -24.25
C ALA A 250 -16.63 -0.24 -25.26
N ALA A 251 -16.51 1.08 -25.32
CA ALA A 251 -17.30 1.92 -26.24
C ALA A 251 -17.05 1.57 -27.72
N ALA A 252 -15.85 1.11 -28.08
CA ALA A 252 -15.52 0.70 -29.44
C ALA A 252 -16.39 -0.48 -29.92
N LEU A 253 -16.74 -1.40 -29.01
CA LEU A 253 -17.50 -2.61 -29.32
C LEU A 253 -19.02 -2.42 -29.23
N THR A 254 -19.48 -1.33 -28.62
CA THR A 254 -20.90 -0.97 -28.52
C THR A 254 -21.38 -0.07 -29.66
N SER A 255 -20.55 0.16 -30.68
CA SER A 255 -20.93 0.97 -31.85
C SER A 255 -22.14 0.36 -32.56
N THR A 256 -23.18 1.18 -32.74
CA THR A 256 -24.35 0.87 -33.57
C THR A 256 -24.13 1.23 -35.05
N GLY A 257 -22.96 1.77 -35.38
CA GLY A 257 -22.60 2.06 -36.76
C GLY A 257 -22.66 0.79 -37.61
N THR A 258 -23.01 0.97 -38.88
CA THR A 258 -22.96 -0.07 -39.90
C THR A 258 -21.92 0.34 -40.93
N LEU A 259 -21.10 -0.63 -41.36
CA LEU A 259 -20.18 -0.47 -42.48
C LEU A 259 -20.70 -1.37 -43.59
N ASP A 260 -20.93 -0.79 -44.79
CA ASP A 260 -21.38 -1.55 -45.95
C ASP A 260 -20.28 -2.55 -46.36
N PRO A 261 -20.52 -3.87 -46.25
CA PRO A 261 -19.52 -4.88 -46.58
C PRO A 261 -19.31 -5.01 -48.10
N VAL A 262 -20.14 -4.35 -48.92
CA VAL A 262 -20.14 -4.48 -50.38
C VAL A 262 -19.71 -3.18 -51.05
N GLN A 263 -18.56 -3.23 -51.72
CA GLN A 263 -18.15 -2.17 -52.64
C GLN A 263 -18.72 -2.43 -54.03
N ARG A 264 -19.46 -1.47 -54.57
CA ARG A 264 -20.07 -1.56 -55.90
C ARG A 264 -19.18 -0.88 -56.94
N ASN A 265 -18.72 -1.62 -57.94
CA ASN A 265 -17.94 -1.12 -59.07
C ASN A 265 -18.68 -1.41 -60.38
N GLY A 266 -19.50 -0.44 -60.80
CA GLY A 266 -20.36 -0.60 -61.99
C GLY A 266 -21.39 -1.72 -61.79
N ASN A 267 -21.25 -2.80 -62.55
CA ASN A 267 -22.15 -3.96 -62.49
C ASN A 267 -21.62 -5.11 -61.61
N HIS A 268 -20.49 -4.89 -60.92
CA HIS A 268 -19.87 -5.85 -60.02
C HIS A 268 -19.92 -5.38 -58.57
N SER A 269 -20.05 -6.35 -57.66
CA SER A 269 -20.08 -6.14 -56.22
C SER A 269 -19.02 -7.00 -55.55
N GLU A 270 -18.12 -6.36 -54.81
CA GLU A 270 -16.99 -7.03 -54.16
C GLU A 270 -17.03 -6.85 -52.64
N PHE A 271 -16.61 -7.89 -51.92
CA PHE A 271 -16.53 -7.85 -50.47
C PHE A 271 -15.28 -7.09 -50.06
N VAL A 272 -15.43 -6.15 -49.13
CA VAL A 272 -14.32 -5.34 -48.63
C VAL A 272 -14.23 -5.47 -47.12
N SER A 273 -13.04 -5.83 -46.62
CA SER A 273 -12.74 -5.75 -45.19
C SER A 273 -12.13 -4.38 -44.85
N PRO A 274 -12.47 -3.80 -43.67
CA PRO A 274 -11.89 -2.54 -43.23
C PRO A 274 -10.37 -2.64 -43.09
N ASP A 275 -9.64 -1.67 -43.66
CA ASP A 275 -8.17 -1.59 -43.61
C ASP A 275 -7.44 -2.89 -44.02
N GLY A 276 -8.07 -3.75 -44.83
CA GLY A 276 -7.51 -5.04 -45.25
C GLY A 276 -7.29 -6.01 -44.08
N ILE A 277 -8.06 -5.87 -42.99
CA ILE A 277 -8.00 -6.78 -41.86
C ILE A 277 -8.44 -8.19 -42.28
N LEU A 278 -7.79 -9.20 -41.71
CA LEU A 278 -8.10 -10.60 -41.97
C LEU A 278 -9.02 -11.16 -40.87
N PRO A 279 -9.82 -12.21 -41.14
CA PRO A 279 -10.84 -12.72 -40.21
C PRO A 279 -10.30 -13.09 -38.83
N GLY A 280 -9.21 -13.86 -38.75
CA GLY A 280 -8.65 -14.27 -37.46
C GLY A 280 -8.16 -13.12 -36.59
N GLU A 281 -7.54 -12.11 -37.20
CA GLU A 281 -7.17 -10.90 -36.47
C GLU A 281 -8.40 -10.08 -36.09
N ALA A 282 -9.39 -9.98 -36.98
CA ALA A 282 -10.63 -9.28 -36.71
C ALA A 282 -11.35 -9.87 -35.49
N GLY A 283 -11.37 -11.20 -35.37
CA GLY A 283 -11.87 -11.89 -34.19
C GLY A 283 -11.08 -11.59 -32.92
N LEU A 284 -9.74 -11.71 -32.99
CA LEU A 284 -8.84 -11.33 -31.89
C LEU A 284 -9.04 -9.88 -31.41
N LEU A 285 -9.36 -8.96 -32.31
CA LEU A 285 -9.66 -7.57 -31.95
C LEU A 285 -11.04 -7.39 -31.33
N LEU A 286 -12.00 -8.28 -31.50
CA LEU A 286 -13.33 -8.12 -30.92
C LEU A 286 -13.37 -8.49 -29.43
N ASP A 287 -12.61 -9.48 -28.99
CA ASP A 287 -12.61 -9.96 -27.61
C ASP A 287 -11.26 -9.75 -26.89
N GLY A 288 -10.15 -9.57 -27.63
CA GLY A 288 -8.80 -9.44 -27.09
C GLY A 288 -8.10 -10.77 -26.83
N SER A 289 -8.70 -11.89 -27.23
CA SER A 289 -8.20 -13.26 -27.09
C SER A 289 -8.06 -13.94 -28.44
N ALA A 290 -7.15 -14.91 -28.55
CA ALA A 290 -6.99 -15.68 -29.77
C ALA A 290 -7.78 -16.98 -29.60
N ASP A 291 -9.06 -16.94 -29.96
CA ASP A 291 -9.99 -18.02 -29.72
C ASP A 291 -9.99 -19.04 -30.86
N ALA A 292 -10.58 -20.21 -30.60
CA ALA A 292 -10.67 -21.28 -31.60
C ALA A 292 -11.46 -20.83 -32.84
N ALA A 293 -12.49 -20.00 -32.65
CA ALA A 293 -13.30 -19.44 -33.74
C ALA A 293 -12.48 -18.53 -34.67
N ASP A 294 -11.52 -17.77 -34.15
CA ASP A 294 -10.64 -16.89 -34.95
C ASP A 294 -9.72 -17.70 -35.87
N ILE A 295 -9.19 -18.80 -35.33
CA ILE A 295 -8.35 -19.72 -36.08
C ILE A 295 -9.21 -20.47 -37.12
N ALA A 296 -10.40 -20.94 -36.74
CA ALA A 296 -11.33 -21.58 -37.66
C ALA A 296 -11.72 -20.64 -38.81
N ALA A 297 -12.02 -19.37 -38.53
CA ALA A 297 -12.27 -18.34 -39.53
C ALA A 297 -11.07 -18.14 -40.46
N THR A 298 -9.84 -18.18 -39.93
CA THR A 298 -8.61 -18.12 -40.74
C THR A 298 -8.50 -19.32 -41.69
N VAL A 299 -8.82 -20.53 -41.24
CA VAL A 299 -8.78 -21.73 -42.09
C VAL A 299 -9.81 -21.66 -43.22
N VAL A 300 -11.03 -21.19 -42.93
CA VAL A 300 -12.05 -20.97 -43.96
C VAL A 300 -11.59 -19.88 -44.93
N ASP A 301 -11.00 -18.79 -44.44
CA ASP A 301 -10.46 -17.72 -45.27
C ASP A 301 -9.31 -18.16 -46.17
N LEU A 302 -8.44 -19.06 -45.68
CA LEU A 302 -7.42 -19.72 -46.51
C LEU A 302 -8.05 -20.57 -47.62
N ALA A 303 -9.18 -21.23 -47.34
CA ALA A 303 -9.90 -21.99 -48.36
C ALA A 303 -10.54 -21.06 -49.41
N VAL A 304 -11.22 -20.00 -48.96
CA VAL A 304 -11.82 -18.95 -49.79
C VAL A 304 -10.76 -18.21 -50.63
N ARG A 305 -9.53 -18.05 -50.14
CA ARG A 305 -8.41 -17.52 -50.93
C ARG A 305 -7.67 -18.58 -51.76
N ARG A 306 -8.24 -19.79 -51.90
CA ARG A 306 -7.73 -20.91 -52.70
C ARG A 306 -6.36 -21.46 -52.26
N TYR A 307 -6.00 -21.37 -50.99
CA TYR A 307 -4.85 -22.10 -50.45
C TYR A 307 -5.24 -23.52 -50.03
N LEU A 308 -6.47 -23.67 -49.54
CA LEU A 308 -7.03 -24.93 -49.08
C LEU A 308 -8.30 -25.27 -49.88
N TRP A 309 -8.61 -26.55 -49.97
CA TRP A 309 -9.89 -27.06 -50.45
C TRP A 309 -10.45 -28.02 -49.41
N ILE A 310 -11.71 -27.83 -49.05
CA ILE A 310 -12.37 -28.63 -48.01
C ILE A 310 -13.47 -29.47 -48.67
N ALA A 311 -13.56 -30.76 -48.34
CA ALA A 311 -14.64 -31.61 -48.84
C ALA A 311 -15.13 -32.57 -47.74
N PRO A 312 -16.45 -32.75 -47.59
CA PRO A 312 -16.99 -33.74 -46.66
C PRO A 312 -16.67 -35.15 -47.18
N VAL A 313 -16.16 -36.00 -46.30
CA VAL A 313 -15.93 -37.43 -46.57
C VAL A 313 -17.03 -38.28 -45.94
N SER A 314 -17.57 -37.82 -44.81
CA SER A 314 -18.73 -38.38 -44.13
C SER A 314 -19.50 -37.25 -43.44
N ASP A 315 -20.60 -37.57 -42.75
CA ASP A 315 -21.37 -36.59 -41.98
C ASP A 315 -20.58 -35.97 -40.81
N ALA A 316 -19.48 -36.61 -40.38
CA ALA A 316 -18.68 -36.19 -39.23
C ALA A 316 -17.18 -36.01 -39.53
N ASP A 317 -16.77 -36.11 -40.80
CA ASP A 317 -15.36 -35.96 -41.19
C ASP A 317 -15.18 -35.26 -42.53
N TRP A 318 -14.11 -34.49 -42.62
CA TRP A 318 -13.80 -33.63 -43.76
C TRP A 318 -12.34 -33.79 -44.15
N ARG A 319 -12.07 -33.75 -45.45
CA ARG A 319 -10.72 -33.72 -45.99
C ARG A 319 -10.33 -32.28 -46.28
N ILE A 320 -9.16 -31.88 -45.80
CA ILE A 320 -8.51 -30.62 -46.14
C ILE A 320 -7.38 -30.94 -47.11
N THR A 321 -7.40 -30.35 -48.31
CA THR A 321 -6.43 -30.58 -49.37
C THR A 321 -5.73 -29.27 -49.73
N ARG A 322 -4.44 -29.34 -50.03
CA ARG A 322 -3.63 -28.22 -50.53
C ARG A 322 -4.05 -27.86 -51.96
N VAL A 323 -4.29 -26.57 -52.22
CA VAL A 323 -4.56 -26.06 -53.57
C VAL A 323 -3.38 -25.26 -54.09
N ASN A 324 -2.98 -24.23 -53.34
CA ASN A 324 -1.80 -23.42 -53.65
C ASN A 324 -0.79 -23.51 -52.49
N PRO A 325 0.53 -23.45 -52.78
CA PRO A 325 1.55 -23.37 -51.75
C PRO A 325 1.44 -22.06 -50.97
N ALA A 326 1.92 -22.05 -49.72
CA ALA A 326 2.05 -20.81 -48.96
C ALA A 326 3.06 -19.88 -49.65
N ASP A 327 2.67 -18.62 -49.86
CA ASP A 327 3.47 -17.60 -50.53
C ASP A 327 3.57 -16.32 -49.67
N ASP A 328 4.11 -15.24 -50.23
CA ASP A 328 4.28 -13.97 -49.52
C ASP A 328 3.00 -13.14 -49.34
N GLN A 329 1.86 -13.59 -49.88
CA GLN A 329 0.56 -12.98 -49.60
C GLN A 329 -0.02 -13.42 -48.26
N LEU A 330 0.43 -14.56 -47.73
CA LEU A 330 0.05 -15.04 -46.40
C LEU A 330 0.87 -14.35 -45.32
N ARG A 331 0.18 -13.84 -44.29
CA ARG A 331 0.83 -13.32 -43.09
C ARG A 331 1.50 -14.43 -42.29
N SER A 332 2.43 -14.04 -41.42
CA SER A 332 3.24 -14.96 -40.62
C SER A 332 2.41 -15.96 -39.81
N TYR A 333 1.29 -15.51 -39.23
CA TYR A 333 0.39 -16.40 -38.47
C TYR A 333 -0.42 -17.33 -39.39
N GLU A 334 -0.81 -16.88 -40.57
CA GLU A 334 -1.56 -17.69 -41.54
C GLU A 334 -0.69 -18.81 -42.10
N LYS A 335 0.58 -18.50 -42.41
CA LYS A 335 1.59 -19.51 -42.75
C LYS A 335 1.69 -20.56 -41.65
N HIS A 336 1.71 -20.15 -40.37
CA HIS A 336 1.73 -21.09 -39.24
C HIS A 336 0.46 -21.95 -39.15
N VAL A 337 -0.74 -21.38 -39.33
CA VAL A 337 -2.00 -22.16 -39.38
C VAL A 337 -1.94 -23.19 -40.50
N TYR A 338 -1.55 -22.74 -41.70
CA TYR A 338 -1.46 -23.55 -42.90
C TYR A 338 -0.49 -24.72 -42.73
N THR A 339 0.72 -24.48 -42.22
CA THR A 339 1.72 -25.54 -41.98
C THR A 339 1.35 -26.47 -40.83
N THR A 340 0.57 -26.00 -39.86
CA THR A 340 0.09 -26.83 -38.74
C THR A 340 -0.92 -27.87 -39.23
N LEU A 341 -1.84 -27.47 -40.12
CA LEU A 341 -2.80 -28.37 -40.74
C LEU A 341 -2.12 -29.31 -41.74
N LEU A 342 -1.32 -28.77 -42.65
CA LEU A 342 -0.65 -29.49 -43.73
C LEU A 342 0.88 -29.29 -43.64
N PRO A 343 1.58 -30.10 -42.84
CA PRO A 343 3.04 -30.10 -42.77
C PRO A 343 3.68 -30.35 -44.15
N GLU A 344 4.98 -30.07 -44.26
CA GLU A 344 5.73 -30.37 -45.47
C GLU A 344 5.60 -31.85 -45.86
N GLY A 345 5.30 -32.10 -47.13
CA GLY A 345 5.07 -33.45 -47.67
C GLY A 345 3.65 -33.99 -47.50
N ALA A 346 2.75 -33.29 -46.79
CA ALA A 346 1.33 -33.63 -46.73
C ALA A 346 0.50 -32.71 -47.65
N ASP A 347 -0.12 -33.31 -48.67
CA ASP A 347 -1.02 -32.62 -49.61
C ASP A 347 -2.49 -32.70 -49.22
N SER A 348 -2.88 -33.68 -48.40
CA SER A 348 -4.23 -33.76 -47.83
C SER A 348 -4.22 -34.40 -46.45
N VAL A 349 -5.18 -34.04 -45.60
CA VAL A 349 -5.36 -34.59 -44.25
C VAL A 349 -6.85 -34.70 -43.93
N LEU A 350 -7.23 -35.70 -43.15
CA LEU A 350 -8.58 -35.78 -42.58
C LEU A 350 -8.68 -34.95 -41.29
N LEU A 351 -9.83 -34.33 -41.05
CA LEU A 351 -10.07 -33.57 -39.83
C LEU A 351 -10.02 -34.47 -38.58
N SER A 352 -10.47 -35.72 -38.72
CA SER A 352 -10.35 -36.76 -37.70
C SER A 352 -8.89 -37.07 -37.32
N GLU A 353 -7.96 -37.07 -38.28
CA GLU A 353 -6.53 -37.27 -38.05
C GLU A 353 -5.92 -36.07 -37.30
N LEU A 354 -6.34 -34.85 -37.64
CA LEU A 354 -5.89 -33.63 -36.95
C LEU A 354 -6.34 -33.58 -35.48
N ARG A 355 -7.44 -34.28 -35.14
CA ARG A 355 -7.93 -34.37 -33.76
C ARG A 355 -7.12 -35.34 -32.89
N ALA A 356 -6.25 -36.15 -33.49
CA ALA A 356 -5.40 -37.06 -32.73
C ALA A 356 -4.59 -36.29 -31.66
N PRO A 357 -4.47 -36.79 -30.42
CA PRO A 357 -3.76 -36.09 -29.35
C PRO A 357 -2.34 -35.69 -29.78
N GLY A 358 -2.02 -34.39 -29.63
CA GLY A 358 -0.71 -33.85 -29.98
C GLY A 358 -0.48 -33.56 -31.46
N ARG A 359 -1.44 -33.84 -32.36
CA ARG A 359 -1.30 -33.55 -33.80
C ARG A 359 -1.39 -32.07 -34.14
N VAL A 360 -2.23 -31.33 -33.43
CA VAL A 360 -2.39 -29.87 -33.54
C VAL A 360 -2.12 -29.25 -32.17
N ALA A 361 -1.14 -28.35 -32.12
CA ALA A 361 -0.85 -27.55 -30.92
C ALA A 361 -1.49 -26.17 -31.08
N ALA A 362 -2.50 -25.86 -30.27
CA ALA A 362 -3.24 -24.60 -30.35
C ALA A 362 -2.38 -23.39 -29.92
N GLU A 363 -1.58 -23.52 -28.86
CA GLU A 363 -0.81 -22.40 -28.29
C GLU A 363 0.19 -21.74 -29.25
N PRO A 364 1.00 -22.49 -30.04
CA PRO A 364 1.85 -21.88 -31.06
C PRO A 364 1.06 -21.04 -32.07
N VAL A 365 -0.10 -21.52 -32.52
CA VAL A 365 -0.97 -20.82 -33.47
C VAL A 365 -1.55 -19.54 -32.84
N ARG A 366 -2.09 -19.65 -31.62
CA ARG A 366 -2.60 -18.50 -30.85
C ARG A 366 -1.53 -17.45 -30.62
N SER A 367 -0.31 -17.88 -30.26
CA SER A 367 0.83 -16.99 -30.04
C SER A 367 1.29 -16.31 -31.32
N ALA A 368 1.25 -16.99 -32.48
CA ALA A 368 1.58 -16.41 -33.77
C ALA A 368 0.57 -15.32 -34.17
N LEU A 369 -0.73 -15.59 -34.01
CA LEU A 369 -1.80 -14.61 -34.27
C LEU A 369 -1.66 -13.38 -33.37
N ARG A 370 -1.41 -13.58 -32.07
CA ARG A 370 -1.20 -12.47 -31.12
C ARG A 370 0.05 -11.65 -31.46
N ARG A 371 1.17 -12.31 -31.79
CA ARG A 371 2.43 -11.62 -32.17
C ARG A 371 2.23 -10.73 -33.39
N ASP A 372 1.52 -11.22 -34.40
CA ASP A 372 1.24 -10.43 -35.62
C ASP A 372 0.43 -9.15 -35.31
N ALA A 373 -0.53 -9.23 -34.38
CA ALA A 373 -1.29 -8.06 -33.92
C ALA A 373 -0.45 -7.09 -33.07
N LEU A 374 0.51 -7.60 -32.29
CA LEU A 374 1.48 -6.78 -31.54
C LEU A 374 2.45 -6.05 -32.49
N GLU A 375 2.97 -6.75 -33.50
CA GLU A 375 3.90 -6.18 -34.49
C GLU A 375 3.24 -5.04 -35.30
N ARG A 376 1.94 -5.15 -35.57
CA ARG A 376 1.17 -4.08 -36.22
C ARG A 376 0.67 -3.00 -35.27
N GLY A 377 0.93 -3.12 -33.97
CA GLY A 377 0.55 -2.13 -32.97
C GLY A 377 -0.96 -1.99 -32.79
N THR A 378 -1.75 -3.01 -33.14
CA THR A 378 -3.19 -3.05 -32.83
C THR A 378 -3.41 -3.53 -31.39
N LEU A 379 -2.53 -4.39 -30.87
CA LEU A 379 -2.50 -4.81 -29.47
C LEU A 379 -1.29 -4.23 -28.72
N LEU A 380 -1.44 -4.09 -27.40
CA LEU A 380 -0.40 -3.73 -26.44
C LEU A 380 0.26 -4.99 -25.88
N ASP A 381 1.59 -4.97 -25.78
CA ASP A 381 2.37 -6.00 -25.10
C ASP A 381 2.55 -5.63 -23.62
N HIS A 382 1.84 -6.35 -22.73
CA HIS A 382 1.89 -6.15 -21.29
C HIS A 382 3.20 -6.64 -20.65
N ASP A 383 3.87 -7.60 -21.29
CA ASP A 383 5.06 -8.26 -20.74
C ASP A 383 6.36 -7.58 -21.17
N ARG A 384 6.27 -6.60 -22.08
CA ARG A 384 7.42 -5.83 -22.54
C ARG A 384 8.02 -5.01 -21.39
N ARG A 385 9.27 -5.30 -21.06
CA ARG A 385 10.09 -4.54 -20.10
C ARG A 385 10.53 -3.18 -20.66
N GLY A 386 9.57 -2.30 -20.87
CA GLY A 386 9.79 -0.94 -21.37
C GLY A 386 10.33 0.02 -20.30
N LEU A 387 10.38 1.30 -20.66
CA LEU A 387 10.87 2.36 -19.78
C LEU A 387 10.10 2.44 -18.45
N ALA A 388 8.78 2.26 -18.46
CA ALA A 388 7.95 2.25 -17.25
C ALA A 388 8.35 1.12 -16.28
N PHE A 389 8.66 -0.08 -16.80
CA PHE A 389 9.13 -1.20 -15.99
C PHE A 389 10.43 -0.86 -15.28
N TRP A 390 11.40 -0.28 -16.01
CA TRP A 390 12.68 0.12 -15.42
C TRP A 390 12.55 1.28 -14.44
N ILE A 391 11.65 2.24 -14.69
CA ILE A 391 11.30 3.28 -13.71
C ILE A 391 10.71 2.66 -12.45
N GLY A 392 9.81 1.68 -12.58
CA GLY A 392 9.23 0.96 -11.46
C GLY A 392 10.30 0.26 -10.61
N ILE A 393 11.26 -0.43 -11.24
CA ILE A 393 12.41 -1.04 -10.56
C ILE A 393 13.27 0.04 -9.88
N ALA A 394 13.62 1.11 -10.58
CA ALA A 394 14.47 2.16 -10.04
C ALA A 394 13.84 2.81 -8.81
N LEU A 395 12.54 3.15 -8.87
CA LEU A 395 11.79 3.68 -7.73
C LEU A 395 11.73 2.70 -6.56
N LEU A 396 11.56 1.40 -6.84
CA LEU A 396 11.54 0.38 -5.80
C LEU A 396 12.89 0.28 -5.08
N VAL A 397 13.99 0.23 -5.83
CA VAL A 397 15.35 0.18 -5.28
C VAL A 397 15.68 1.46 -4.50
N ILE A 398 15.38 2.63 -5.08
CA ILE A 398 15.59 3.94 -4.43
C ILE A 398 14.75 4.04 -3.16
N GLY A 399 13.48 3.62 -3.19
CA GLY A 399 12.59 3.64 -2.04
C GLY A 399 13.11 2.78 -0.90
N VAL A 400 13.52 1.54 -1.19
CA VAL A 400 14.12 0.64 -0.20
C VAL A 400 15.42 1.23 0.38
N GLY A 401 16.31 1.73 -0.48
CA GLY A 401 17.55 2.37 -0.04
C GLY A 401 17.31 3.60 0.83
N ALA A 402 16.34 4.44 0.45
CA ALA A 402 15.93 5.61 1.22
C ALA A 402 15.34 5.21 2.58
N THR A 403 14.51 4.16 2.65
CA THR A 403 13.99 3.65 3.93
C THR A 403 15.11 3.24 4.87
N VAL A 404 16.10 2.48 4.40
CA VAL A 404 17.24 2.05 5.22
C VAL A 404 18.08 3.24 5.66
N GLY A 405 18.44 4.14 4.73
CA GLY A 405 19.26 5.32 5.04
C GLY A 405 18.59 6.26 6.04
N LEU A 406 17.30 6.55 5.84
CA LEU A 406 16.51 7.41 6.73
C LEU A 406 16.25 6.75 8.10
N ALA A 407 16.12 5.42 8.14
CA ALA A 407 16.00 4.70 9.40
C ALA A 407 17.28 4.82 10.26
N VAL A 408 18.45 4.69 9.64
CA VAL A 408 19.75 4.86 10.33
C VAL A 408 19.97 6.32 10.76
N ALA A 409 19.52 7.29 9.97
CA ALA A 409 19.61 8.71 10.28
C ALA A 409 18.63 9.20 11.36
N GLY A 410 17.79 8.32 11.91
CA GLY A 410 16.91 8.63 13.04
C GLY A 410 15.58 9.30 12.67
N GLY A 411 15.13 9.28 11.41
CA GLY A 411 13.83 9.87 11.05
C GLY A 411 13.36 9.63 9.60
N TYR A 412 12.03 9.63 9.41
CA TYR A 412 11.33 9.64 8.11
C TYR A 412 11.44 8.38 7.22
N ALA A 413 11.75 7.21 7.78
CA ALA A 413 11.89 5.96 7.01
C ALA A 413 10.65 5.60 6.16
N LEU A 414 9.46 6.03 6.61
CA LEU A 414 8.19 5.85 5.90
C LEU A 414 8.11 6.60 4.56
N VAL A 415 8.90 7.66 4.36
CA VAL A 415 8.97 8.34 3.04
C VAL A 415 9.56 7.41 1.98
N GLY A 416 10.62 6.68 2.32
CA GLY A 416 11.19 5.65 1.43
C GLY A 416 10.18 4.54 1.12
N VAL A 417 9.34 4.17 2.09
CA VAL A 417 8.28 3.16 1.90
C VAL A 417 7.25 3.66 0.88
N ALA A 418 6.81 4.92 0.98
CA ALA A 418 5.89 5.50 0.00
C ALA A 418 6.47 5.47 -1.43
N ILE A 419 7.76 5.77 -1.58
CA ILE A 419 8.46 5.70 -2.88
C ILE A 419 8.53 4.26 -3.40
N ALA A 420 8.86 3.30 -2.53
CA ALA A 420 8.92 1.89 -2.90
C ALA A 420 7.55 1.36 -3.37
N LEU A 421 6.48 1.74 -2.66
CA LEU A 421 5.10 1.43 -3.05
C LEU A 421 4.71 2.07 -4.39
N ALA A 422 5.16 3.30 -4.66
CA ALA A 422 4.96 3.92 -5.97
C ALA A 422 5.64 3.11 -7.09
N GLY A 423 6.89 2.67 -6.87
CA GLY A 423 7.61 1.80 -7.81
C GLY A 423 6.87 0.48 -8.06
N ALA A 424 6.40 -0.18 -7.00
CA ALA A 424 5.60 -1.40 -7.11
C ALA A 424 4.28 -1.17 -7.88
N ALA A 425 3.59 -0.06 -7.64
CA ALA A 425 2.38 0.29 -8.37
C ALA A 425 2.64 0.49 -9.87
N VAL A 426 3.76 1.14 -10.24
CA VAL A 426 4.16 1.31 -11.65
C VAL A 426 4.48 -0.03 -12.31
N LEU A 427 5.07 -0.99 -11.59
CA LEU A 427 5.31 -2.34 -12.12
C LEU A 427 4.01 -3.12 -12.39
N LEU A 428 3.01 -2.93 -11.53
CA LEU A 428 1.70 -3.57 -11.69
C LEU A 428 0.81 -2.88 -12.73
N LEU A 429 1.14 -1.64 -13.11
CA LEU A 429 0.37 -0.78 -14.01
C LEU A 429 0.02 -1.46 -15.33
N GLY A 430 1.05 -2.06 -15.96
CA GLY A 430 0.94 -2.68 -17.28
C GLY A 430 -0.20 -3.68 -17.34
N ARG A 431 -0.29 -4.57 -16.35
CA ARG A 431 -1.23 -5.69 -16.27
C ARG A 431 -2.71 -5.27 -16.28
N TYR A 432 -3.04 -4.06 -15.85
CA TYR A 432 -4.43 -3.61 -15.74
C TYR A 432 -4.92 -2.80 -16.95
N LEU A 433 -4.03 -2.43 -17.87
CA LEU A 433 -4.35 -1.68 -19.07
C LEU A 433 -5.14 -2.53 -20.08
N PRO A 434 -6.07 -1.92 -20.84
CA PRO A 434 -6.74 -2.60 -21.95
C PRO A 434 -5.74 -3.18 -22.96
N VAL A 435 -6.12 -4.29 -23.60
CA VAL A 435 -5.25 -5.00 -24.54
C VAL A 435 -5.11 -4.26 -25.87
N ARG A 436 -6.10 -3.45 -26.26
CA ARG A 436 -6.11 -2.73 -27.55
C ARG A 436 -5.45 -1.37 -27.46
N THR A 437 -4.64 -1.03 -28.46
CA THR A 437 -4.12 0.34 -28.63
C THR A 437 -5.23 1.30 -29.10
N ALA A 438 -4.92 2.59 -29.26
CA ALA A 438 -5.84 3.53 -29.90
C ALA A 438 -6.19 3.11 -31.34
N ALA A 439 -5.19 2.64 -32.12
CA ALA A 439 -5.41 2.12 -33.46
C ALA A 439 -6.23 0.82 -33.45
N GLY A 440 -5.91 -0.11 -32.54
CA GLY A 440 -6.66 -1.36 -32.37
C GLY A 440 -8.12 -1.13 -31.98
N ARG A 441 -8.41 -0.15 -31.12
CA ARG A 441 -9.80 0.23 -30.76
C ARG A 441 -10.57 0.79 -31.95
N ALA A 442 -9.95 1.65 -32.75
CA ALA A 442 -10.58 2.19 -33.95
C ALA A 442 -10.90 1.07 -34.96
N LEU A 443 -9.95 0.16 -35.17
CA LEU A 443 -10.13 -0.98 -36.06
C LEU A 443 -11.17 -1.98 -35.53
N ALA A 444 -11.19 -2.27 -34.22
CA ALA A 444 -12.22 -3.10 -33.60
C ALA A 444 -13.63 -2.50 -33.78
N ALA A 445 -13.77 -1.17 -33.70
CA ALA A 445 -15.04 -0.50 -33.98
C ALA A 445 -15.47 -0.65 -35.44
N GLN A 446 -14.54 -0.57 -36.40
CA GLN A 446 -14.81 -0.81 -37.82
C GLN A 446 -15.21 -2.28 -38.09
N VAL A 447 -14.51 -3.24 -37.47
CA VAL A 447 -14.87 -4.66 -37.54
C VAL A 447 -16.27 -4.88 -36.97
N LYS A 448 -16.59 -4.27 -35.82
CA LYS A 448 -17.93 -4.37 -35.25
C LYS A 448 -19.00 -3.78 -36.19
N ALA A 449 -18.71 -2.65 -36.82
CA ALA A 449 -19.60 -2.04 -37.81
C ALA A 449 -19.77 -2.91 -39.07
N LEU A 450 -18.71 -3.58 -39.52
CA LEU A 450 -18.77 -4.58 -40.60
C LEU A 450 -19.68 -5.74 -40.20
N GLN A 451 -19.54 -6.27 -38.98
CA GLN A 451 -20.43 -7.33 -38.50
C GLN A 451 -21.89 -6.89 -38.48
N ASN A 452 -22.19 -5.65 -38.10
CA ASN A 452 -23.55 -5.10 -38.15
C ASN A 452 -24.04 -4.96 -39.61
N GLY A 453 -23.17 -4.55 -40.53
CA GLY A 453 -23.47 -4.47 -41.96
C GLY A 453 -23.76 -5.84 -42.59
N LEU A 454 -22.97 -6.85 -42.24
CA LEU A 454 -23.19 -8.24 -42.66
C LEU A 454 -24.54 -8.79 -42.20
N ASP A 455 -25.00 -8.44 -40.99
CA ASP A 455 -26.34 -8.84 -40.52
C ASP A 455 -27.48 -8.16 -41.29
N ALA A 456 -27.26 -6.93 -41.73
CA ALA A 456 -28.24 -6.16 -42.49
C ALA A 456 -28.30 -6.59 -43.96
N GLN A 457 -27.23 -7.20 -44.48
CA GLN A 457 -27.11 -7.57 -45.88
C GLN A 457 -28.13 -8.65 -46.28
N ARG A 458 -28.67 -8.50 -47.49
CA ARG A 458 -29.63 -9.44 -48.06
C ARG A 458 -29.19 -9.88 -49.46
N PRO A 459 -29.41 -11.14 -49.89
CA PRO A 459 -28.96 -11.64 -51.19
C PRO A 459 -29.56 -10.85 -52.36
N GLU A 460 -30.77 -10.31 -52.21
CA GLU A 460 -31.47 -9.57 -53.27
C GLU A 460 -30.80 -8.23 -53.59
N GLN A 461 -30.02 -7.68 -52.67
CA GLN A 461 -29.27 -6.43 -52.84
C GLN A 461 -27.97 -6.63 -53.65
N ILE A 462 -27.62 -7.88 -53.95
CA ILE A 462 -26.40 -8.28 -54.63
C ILE A 462 -26.76 -8.76 -56.06
N PRO A 463 -26.02 -8.32 -57.10
CA PRO A 463 -26.16 -8.85 -58.44
C PRO A 463 -26.02 -10.39 -58.46
N PRO A 464 -26.90 -11.15 -59.14
CA PRO A 464 -26.89 -12.60 -59.10
C PRO A 464 -25.53 -13.26 -59.36
N ALA A 465 -24.74 -12.68 -60.26
CA ALA A 465 -23.41 -13.17 -60.61
C ALA A 465 -22.38 -13.06 -59.47
N ASP A 466 -22.54 -12.13 -58.53
CA ASP A 466 -21.56 -11.90 -57.46
C ASP A 466 -22.00 -12.50 -56.11
N ARG A 467 -23.19 -13.13 -56.04
CA ARG A 467 -23.78 -13.62 -54.79
C ARG A 467 -22.96 -14.71 -54.11
N GLU A 468 -22.50 -15.70 -54.88
CA GLU A 468 -21.67 -16.78 -54.36
C GLU A 468 -20.33 -16.24 -53.86
N LEU A 469 -19.67 -15.41 -54.68
CA LEU A 469 -18.36 -14.87 -54.33
C LEU A 469 -18.41 -14.01 -53.06
N LEU A 470 -19.44 -13.16 -52.93
CA LEU A 470 -19.66 -12.35 -51.71
C LEU A 470 -20.01 -13.22 -50.52
N PHE A 471 -20.88 -14.22 -50.70
CA PHE A 471 -21.21 -15.18 -49.65
C PHE A 471 -19.94 -15.85 -49.10
N SER A 472 -19.11 -16.37 -49.99
CA SER A 472 -17.88 -17.08 -49.68
C SER A 472 -16.83 -16.17 -49.01
N ARG A 473 -16.64 -14.94 -49.52
CA ARG A 473 -15.68 -13.96 -48.95
C ARG A 473 -16.11 -13.38 -47.60
N ALA A 474 -17.41 -13.21 -47.37
CA ALA A 474 -17.92 -12.69 -46.11
C ALA A 474 -18.02 -13.75 -45.00
N LEU A 475 -18.19 -15.03 -45.36
CA LEU A 475 -18.43 -16.13 -44.42
C LEU A 475 -17.39 -16.21 -43.28
N PRO A 476 -16.07 -16.11 -43.51
CA PRO A 476 -15.08 -16.05 -42.43
C PRO A 476 -15.34 -14.97 -41.38
N PHE A 477 -15.78 -13.77 -41.79
CA PHE A 477 -16.07 -12.66 -40.88
C PHE A 477 -17.36 -12.86 -40.06
N THR A 478 -18.24 -13.76 -40.50
CA THR A 478 -19.44 -14.12 -39.74
C THR A 478 -19.17 -15.20 -38.68
N ILE A 479 -18.13 -16.03 -38.88
CA ILE A 479 -17.69 -17.03 -37.90
C ILE A 479 -17.19 -16.34 -36.63
N ILE A 480 -16.31 -15.35 -36.76
CA ILE A 480 -15.80 -14.56 -35.62
C ILE A 480 -16.90 -13.78 -34.88
N GLY A 481 -18.04 -13.53 -35.52
CA GLY A 481 -19.20 -12.90 -34.88
C GLY A 481 -20.14 -13.87 -34.20
N GLY A 482 -19.89 -15.18 -34.28
CA GLY A 482 -20.82 -16.21 -33.84
C GLY A 482 -22.14 -16.21 -34.63
N ARG A 483 -22.12 -15.69 -35.87
CA ARG A 483 -23.32 -15.45 -36.70
C ARG A 483 -23.30 -16.19 -38.05
N ALA A 484 -22.37 -17.12 -38.23
CA ALA A 484 -22.27 -17.94 -39.44
C ALA A 484 -23.59 -18.66 -39.78
N ASP A 485 -24.27 -19.25 -38.79
CA ASP A 485 -25.55 -19.94 -39.02
C ASP A 485 -26.63 -19.02 -39.60
N ASN A 486 -26.68 -17.76 -39.15
CA ASN A 486 -27.61 -16.77 -39.67
C ASN A 486 -27.26 -16.41 -41.11
N TRP A 487 -25.98 -16.11 -41.38
CA TRP A 487 -25.48 -15.80 -42.71
C TRP A 487 -25.79 -16.91 -43.72
N ILE A 488 -25.51 -18.15 -43.35
CA ILE A 488 -25.74 -19.31 -44.20
C ILE A 488 -27.24 -19.54 -44.43
N ARG A 489 -28.09 -19.34 -43.41
CA ARG A 489 -29.55 -19.37 -43.60
C ARG A 489 -30.04 -18.29 -44.53
N THR A 490 -29.51 -17.07 -44.43
CA THR A 490 -29.91 -15.94 -45.28
C THR A 490 -29.57 -16.19 -46.75
N PHE A 491 -28.43 -16.84 -47.03
CA PHE A 491 -27.97 -17.10 -48.40
C PHE A 491 -28.33 -18.50 -48.93
N ARG A 492 -29.08 -19.30 -48.17
CA ARG A 492 -29.34 -20.71 -48.52
C ARG A 492 -30.06 -20.92 -49.86
N ASP A 493 -30.81 -19.93 -50.32
CA ASP A 493 -31.59 -19.99 -51.56
C ASP A 493 -30.81 -19.49 -52.79
N VAL A 494 -29.55 -19.07 -52.62
CA VAL A 494 -28.66 -18.68 -53.72
C VAL A 494 -28.28 -19.92 -54.53
N ASP A 495 -28.40 -19.85 -55.86
CA ASP A 495 -27.92 -20.88 -56.79
C ASP A 495 -26.41 -20.70 -57.02
N PRO A 496 -25.53 -21.54 -56.44
CA PRO A 496 -24.09 -21.45 -56.64
C PRO A 496 -23.68 -21.83 -58.07
N GLY A 497 -24.58 -22.40 -58.88
CA GLY A 497 -24.36 -22.70 -60.30
C GLY A 497 -24.72 -21.56 -61.26
N ALA A 498 -25.21 -20.43 -60.74
CA ALA A 498 -25.50 -19.24 -61.57
C ALA A 498 -24.22 -18.51 -62.02
N ASP A 499 -23.08 -18.82 -61.41
CA ASP A 499 -21.78 -18.26 -61.72
C ASP A 499 -21.01 -19.15 -62.73
N ARG A 500 -19.84 -18.70 -63.22
CA ARG A 500 -19.08 -19.47 -64.25
C ARG A 500 -18.53 -20.83 -63.77
N GLN A 501 -18.53 -21.09 -62.47
CA GLN A 501 -18.14 -22.37 -61.85
C GLN A 501 -19.32 -22.89 -61.03
N ALA A 502 -19.74 -24.13 -61.26
CA ALA A 502 -20.83 -24.74 -60.50
C ALA A 502 -20.35 -25.13 -59.09
N GLY A 503 -21.12 -24.77 -58.05
CA GLY A 503 -20.82 -25.09 -56.66
C GLY A 503 -20.01 -24.02 -55.93
N LEU A 504 -19.52 -24.35 -54.73
CA LEU A 504 -18.61 -23.48 -53.97
C LEU A 504 -17.16 -23.82 -54.34
N TYR A 505 -16.42 -22.85 -54.88
CA TYR A 505 -15.05 -23.04 -55.37
C TYR A 505 -13.99 -23.33 -54.29
N TRP A 506 -14.38 -23.43 -53.02
CA TRP A 506 -13.50 -23.73 -51.89
C TRP A 506 -14.02 -24.87 -50.99
N PHE A 507 -15.29 -25.28 -51.18
CA PHE A 507 -15.96 -26.31 -50.40
C PHE A 507 -16.68 -27.31 -51.31
N GLY A 508 -16.10 -28.50 -51.45
CA GLY A 508 -16.59 -29.53 -52.37
C GLY A 508 -17.79 -30.32 -51.87
N GLY A 509 -18.37 -31.12 -52.77
CA GLY A 509 -19.45 -32.06 -52.47
C GLY A 509 -20.86 -31.51 -52.73
N PHE A 510 -20.96 -30.26 -53.20
CA PHE A 510 -22.21 -29.55 -53.50
C PHE A 510 -22.27 -29.03 -54.94
N ASP A 511 -21.39 -29.50 -55.82
CA ASP A 511 -21.22 -28.99 -57.20
C ASP A 511 -22.46 -29.19 -58.10
N ARG A 512 -23.39 -30.06 -57.68
CA ARG A 512 -24.64 -30.35 -58.38
C ARG A 512 -25.86 -29.70 -57.74
N ASP A 513 -25.69 -29.02 -56.62
CA ASP A 513 -26.80 -28.44 -55.87
C ASP A 513 -27.19 -27.09 -56.49
N ARG A 514 -28.50 -26.84 -56.59
CA ARG A 514 -29.09 -25.59 -57.13
C ARG A 514 -29.35 -24.54 -56.05
N ASN A 515 -29.00 -24.86 -54.80
CA ASN A 515 -29.14 -24.02 -53.63
C ASN A 515 -28.13 -24.48 -52.57
N LEU A 516 -27.95 -23.68 -51.51
CA LEU A 516 -27.01 -23.96 -50.43
C LEU A 516 -27.68 -24.64 -49.22
N HIS A 517 -28.86 -25.27 -49.37
CA HIS A 517 -29.53 -25.93 -48.23
C HIS A 517 -28.71 -27.07 -47.63
N ARG A 518 -28.08 -27.90 -48.47
CA ARG A 518 -27.27 -29.01 -48.00
C ARG A 518 -25.99 -28.51 -47.33
N PHE A 519 -25.34 -27.49 -47.92
CA PHE A 519 -24.23 -26.78 -47.28
C PHE A 519 -24.62 -26.24 -45.90
N ALA A 520 -25.80 -25.61 -45.78
CA ALA A 520 -26.34 -25.09 -44.53
C ALA A 520 -26.54 -26.16 -43.45
N GLY A 521 -26.79 -27.41 -43.85
CA GLY A 521 -26.87 -28.54 -42.94
C GLY A 521 -25.51 -29.08 -42.48
N HIS A 522 -24.46 -29.02 -43.31
CA HIS A 522 -23.16 -29.64 -43.01
C HIS A 522 -22.12 -28.67 -42.42
N PHE A 523 -22.12 -27.41 -42.84
CA PHE A 523 -21.07 -26.46 -42.47
C PHE A 523 -20.97 -26.17 -40.95
N PRO A 524 -22.08 -26.03 -40.19
CA PRO A 524 -21.97 -25.82 -38.74
C PRO A 524 -21.25 -26.95 -38.00
N TYR A 525 -21.42 -28.20 -38.45
CA TYR A 525 -20.70 -29.35 -37.90
C TYR A 525 -19.21 -29.29 -38.23
N PHE A 526 -18.86 -28.86 -39.44
CA PHE A 526 -17.47 -28.64 -39.83
C PHE A 526 -16.78 -27.60 -38.94
N ILE A 527 -17.42 -26.44 -38.73
CA ILE A 527 -16.87 -25.38 -37.88
C ILE A 527 -16.69 -25.86 -36.45
N THR A 528 -17.71 -26.52 -35.88
CA THR A 528 -17.62 -27.08 -34.53
C THR A 528 -16.46 -28.08 -34.41
N ALA A 529 -16.30 -28.94 -35.42
CA ALA A 529 -15.25 -29.94 -35.46
C ALA A 529 -13.85 -29.32 -35.60
N LEU A 530 -13.75 -28.21 -36.33
CA LEU A 530 -12.52 -27.44 -36.57
C LEU A 530 -12.11 -26.62 -35.34
N GLU A 531 -13.05 -25.92 -34.72
CA GLU A 531 -12.84 -25.22 -33.45
C GLU A 531 -12.36 -26.20 -32.36
N GLY A 532 -12.92 -27.41 -32.34
CA GLY A 532 -12.49 -28.50 -31.45
C GLY A 532 -11.00 -28.86 -31.54
N LEU A 533 -10.32 -28.59 -32.67
CA LEU A 533 -8.87 -28.79 -32.78
C LEU A 533 -8.08 -27.78 -31.96
N PHE A 534 -8.64 -26.59 -31.76
CA PHE A 534 -7.96 -25.44 -31.17
C PHE A 534 -8.48 -25.08 -29.78
N THR A 535 -9.44 -25.82 -29.22
CA THR A 535 -9.96 -25.61 -27.85
C THR A 535 -9.14 -26.31 -26.77
N THR A 536 -8.42 -27.40 -27.11
CA THR A 536 -7.67 -28.19 -26.14
C THR A 536 -6.38 -27.47 -25.71
N ALA A 537 -6.49 -26.68 -24.65
CA ALA A 537 -5.34 -26.33 -23.82
C ALA A 537 -4.73 -27.63 -23.28
N GLY A 538 -3.41 -27.76 -23.41
CA GLY A 538 -2.64 -28.89 -22.89
C GLY A 538 -2.98 -29.15 -21.42
N ARG A 539 -3.05 -30.44 -21.08
CA ARG A 539 -2.95 -30.90 -19.69
C ARG A 539 -1.57 -30.57 -19.13
#